data_AF-A0A925V415-F1
#
_entry.id   AF-A0A925V415-F1
#
_cell.length_a   1.000
_cell.length_b   1.000
_cell.length_c   1.000
_cell.angle_alpha   90.00
_cell.angle_beta   90.00
_cell.angle_gamma   90.00
#
_symmetry.space_group_name_H-M   'P 1'
#
loop_
_entity.id
_entity.type
_entity.pdbx_description
1 polymer ?
#
loop_
_entity_poly.entity_id
_entity_poly.type
_entity_poly.pdbx_seq_one_letter_code
_entity_poly.pdbx_strand_id
1 'polypeptide(L)'
;MSDLAIDESLLDGVWQTVSRRVLERAGAAVELLEALVHAQGRVVRRDQELWAGHTVLNYDRELLPRVSRASSLGLSVYLGNRRIGTYTSLDAGPAPEIGAYAEAILVDHVLRKRQAFRGTIECQGRACIVAARPLFSTDKPEEYGPIGMLEAYQDVGTLREMLASSWQHSGADDPVANQRQMHADRLAAVVTFVDDVARRLQLLALNGNIIAAQAGDHGRAFRVVCRELGSLAEQSKDAVAEVRRIGEDLRPRAPERAIDAVEPEA
;
A
#
# COMPACT_ATOMS: atom_id res chain seq x y z
N MET A 1 -26.59 -23.02 -7.67
CA MET A 1 -26.47 -21.65 -8.21
C MET A 1 -26.22 -20.58 -7.12
N SER A 2 -26.27 -20.92 -5.83
CA SER A 2 -26.01 -19.98 -4.72
C SER A 2 -24.54 -19.94 -4.25
N ASP A 3 -23.81 -21.05 -4.34
CA ASP A 3 -22.46 -21.16 -3.72
C ASP A 3 -21.36 -20.39 -4.45
N LEU A 4 -21.41 -20.30 -5.78
CA LEU A 4 -20.42 -19.54 -6.57
C LEU A 4 -20.54 -18.03 -6.32
N ALA A 5 -21.76 -17.53 -6.10
CA ALA A 5 -22.04 -16.11 -5.91
C ALA A 5 -21.61 -15.59 -4.52
N ILE A 6 -21.64 -16.44 -3.50
CA ILE A 6 -21.18 -16.10 -2.15
C ILE A 6 -19.65 -16.01 -2.12
N ASP A 7 -18.97 -16.91 -2.84
CA ASP A 7 -17.51 -16.92 -2.93
C ASP A 7 -16.97 -15.69 -3.67
N GLU A 8 -17.65 -15.29 -4.76
CA GLU A 8 -17.29 -14.11 -5.55
C GLU A 8 -17.49 -12.80 -4.77
N SER A 9 -18.61 -12.67 -4.04
CA SER A 9 -18.92 -11.50 -3.19
C SER A 9 -17.93 -11.33 -2.02
N LEU A 10 -17.54 -12.43 -1.38
CA LEU A 10 -16.59 -12.39 -0.28
C LEU A 10 -15.20 -12.00 -0.79
N LEU A 11 -14.75 -12.56 -1.92
CA LEU A 11 -13.50 -12.18 -2.57
C LEU A 11 -13.48 -10.71 -3.00
N ASP A 12 -14.60 -10.18 -3.49
CA ASP A 12 -14.73 -8.76 -3.84
C ASP A 12 -14.62 -7.86 -2.59
N GLY A 13 -15.29 -8.20 -1.49
CA GLY A 13 -15.21 -7.43 -0.24
C GLY A 13 -13.80 -7.40 0.35
N VAL A 14 -13.11 -8.53 0.27
CA VAL A 14 -11.70 -8.68 0.65
C VAL A 14 -10.81 -7.82 -0.22
N TRP A 15 -10.97 -7.93 -1.54
CA TRP A 15 -10.19 -7.17 -2.51
C TRP A 15 -10.39 -5.66 -2.34
N GLN A 16 -11.62 -5.22 -2.10
CA GLN A 16 -11.92 -3.82 -1.80
C GLN A 16 -11.20 -3.34 -0.53
N THR A 17 -11.18 -4.16 0.52
CA THR A 17 -10.51 -3.82 1.78
C THR A 17 -9.00 -3.72 1.60
N VAL A 18 -8.39 -4.73 0.98
CA VAL A 18 -6.96 -4.73 0.68
C VAL A 18 -6.59 -3.55 -0.20
N SER A 19 -7.33 -3.32 -1.28
CA SER A 19 -7.08 -2.22 -2.21
C SER A 19 -7.15 -0.87 -1.51
N ARG A 20 -8.13 -0.67 -0.62
CA ARG A 20 -8.27 0.55 0.18
C ARG A 20 -7.05 0.77 1.08
N ARG A 21 -6.58 -0.26 1.78
CA ARG A 21 -5.39 -0.16 2.66
C ARG A 21 -4.11 0.11 1.88
N VAL A 22 -3.94 -0.54 0.73
CA VAL A 22 -2.82 -0.25 -0.17
C VAL A 22 -2.88 1.19 -0.67
N LEU A 23 -4.07 1.70 -1.01
CA LEU A 23 -4.24 3.07 -1.48
C LEU A 23 -3.97 4.11 -0.38
N GLU A 24 -4.39 3.84 0.86
CA GLU A 24 -4.04 4.65 2.04
C GLU A 24 -2.51 4.69 2.23
N ARG A 25 -1.85 3.52 2.18
CA ARG A 25 -0.38 3.40 2.27
C ARG A 25 0.34 4.11 1.12
N ALA A 26 -0.19 4.04 -0.10
CA ALA A 26 0.37 4.73 -1.26
C ALA A 26 0.25 6.25 -1.13
N GLY A 27 -0.91 6.75 -0.67
CA GLY A 27 -1.09 8.17 -0.37
C GLY A 27 -0.11 8.67 0.69
N ALA A 28 0.08 7.89 1.75
CA ALA A 28 1.05 8.16 2.80
C ALA A 28 2.49 8.23 2.29
N ALA A 29 2.86 7.29 1.41
CA ALA A 29 4.20 7.19 0.87
C ALA A 29 4.55 8.40 -0.01
N VAL A 30 3.63 8.87 -0.87
CA VAL A 30 3.87 10.09 -1.68
C VAL A 30 3.93 11.35 -0.83
N GLU A 31 3.14 11.46 0.24
CA GLU A 31 3.22 12.60 1.17
C GLU A 31 4.55 12.63 1.94
N LEU A 32 5.04 11.46 2.38
CA LEU A 32 6.36 11.33 2.98
C LEU A 32 7.47 11.69 1.97
N LEU A 33 7.38 11.20 0.73
CA LEU A 33 8.35 11.52 -0.31
C LEU A 33 8.37 13.02 -0.63
N GLU A 34 7.20 13.66 -0.75
CA GLU A 34 7.06 15.10 -0.95
C GLU A 34 7.73 15.89 0.18
N ALA A 35 7.43 15.54 1.43
CA ALA A 35 8.02 16.19 2.60
C ALA A 35 9.55 16.05 2.63
N LEU A 36 10.07 14.86 2.31
CA LEU A 36 11.51 14.62 2.23
C LEU A 36 12.18 15.41 1.12
N VAL A 37 11.55 15.48 -0.06
CA VAL A 37 12.04 16.29 -1.18
C VAL A 37 12.14 17.75 -0.76
N HIS A 38 11.10 18.31 -0.14
CA HIS A 38 11.14 19.69 0.35
C HIS A 38 12.12 19.92 1.51
N ALA A 39 12.37 18.89 2.34
CA ALA A 39 13.37 18.97 3.41
C ALA A 39 14.81 19.07 2.88
N GLN A 40 15.09 18.62 1.64
CA GLN A 40 16.39 18.82 1.00
C GLN A 40 16.64 20.29 0.63
N GLY A 41 15.59 21.11 0.57
CA GLY A 41 15.65 22.54 0.28
C GLY A 41 14.78 22.94 -0.90
N ARG A 42 15.20 24.00 -1.59
CA ARG A 42 14.46 24.61 -2.70
C ARG A 42 14.32 23.62 -3.86
N VAL A 43 13.08 23.31 -4.24
CA VAL A 43 12.77 22.42 -5.36
C VAL A 43 12.67 23.24 -6.63
N VAL A 44 13.56 22.99 -7.59
CA VAL A 44 13.63 23.74 -8.86
C VAL A 44 13.96 22.83 -10.02
N ARG A 45 13.47 23.20 -11.20
CA ARG A 45 13.92 22.62 -12.46
C ARG A 45 15.14 23.38 -12.98
N ARG A 46 16.20 22.65 -13.34
CA ARG A 46 17.36 23.17 -14.07
C ARG A 46 17.55 22.31 -15.31
N ASP A 47 17.29 22.86 -16.49
CA ASP A 47 17.32 22.15 -17.76
C ASP A 47 16.42 20.87 -17.79
N GLN A 48 17.03 19.70 -17.80
CA GLN A 48 16.39 18.37 -17.81
C GLN A 48 16.44 17.68 -16.43
N GLU A 49 16.90 18.40 -15.40
CA GLU A 49 17.08 17.87 -14.06
C GLU A 49 16.14 18.55 -13.07
N LEU A 50 15.65 17.74 -12.14
CA LEU A 50 14.89 18.17 -11.00
C LEU A 50 15.80 18.18 -9.77
N TRP A 51 15.94 19.35 -9.17
CA TRP A 51 16.81 19.57 -8.02
C TRP A 51 15.98 19.87 -6.79
N ALA A 52 16.39 19.32 -5.66
CA ALA A 52 15.91 19.67 -4.33
C ALA A 52 17.11 20.06 -3.46
N GLY A 53 17.32 21.37 -3.27
CA GLY A 53 18.55 21.89 -2.68
C GLY A 53 19.79 21.54 -3.52
N HIS A 54 20.66 20.68 -2.99
CA HIS A 54 21.85 20.18 -3.68
C HIS A 54 21.67 18.76 -4.25
N THR A 55 20.50 18.15 -4.03
CA THR A 55 20.21 16.77 -4.40
C THR A 55 19.50 16.73 -5.76
N VAL A 56 20.01 15.90 -6.67
CA VAL A 56 19.36 15.62 -7.97
C VAL A 56 18.38 14.48 -7.77
N LEU A 57 17.11 14.69 -8.13
CA LEU A 57 16.06 13.67 -8.00
C LEU A 57 16.01 12.69 -9.19
N ASN A 58 16.66 13.03 -10.30
CA ASN A 58 16.82 12.13 -11.43
C ASN A 58 17.64 10.90 -11.00
N TYR A 59 17.12 9.70 -11.24
CA TYR A 59 17.74 8.44 -10.81
C TYR A 59 18.09 8.41 -9.31
N ASP A 60 17.29 9.09 -8.48
CA ASP A 60 17.53 9.18 -7.04
C ASP A 60 17.78 7.79 -6.41
N ARG A 61 18.88 7.69 -5.66
CA ARG A 61 19.33 6.46 -4.98
C ARG A 61 19.21 6.53 -3.47
N GLU A 62 18.63 7.59 -2.94
CA GLU A 62 18.57 7.83 -1.51
C GLU A 62 17.13 7.92 -1.02
N LEU A 63 16.36 8.90 -1.49
CA LEU A 63 14.99 9.15 -1.07
C LEU A 63 14.03 8.06 -1.54
N LEU A 64 14.06 7.71 -2.84
CA LEU A 64 13.18 6.71 -3.44
C LEU A 64 13.40 5.32 -2.80
N PRO A 65 14.62 4.78 -2.69
CA PRO A 65 14.83 3.51 -2.01
C PRO A 65 14.47 3.57 -0.52
N ARG A 66 14.67 4.70 0.16
CA ARG A 66 14.35 4.85 1.57
C ARG A 66 12.85 4.78 1.82
N VAL A 67 12.05 5.54 1.07
CA VAL A 67 10.58 5.54 1.23
C VAL A 67 10.00 4.21 0.73
N SER A 68 10.48 3.70 -0.40
CA SER A 68 9.99 2.43 -0.96
C SER A 68 10.20 1.25 -0.02
N ARG A 69 11.37 1.15 0.63
CA ARG A 69 11.64 0.10 1.64
C ARG A 69 10.79 0.28 2.90
N ALA A 70 10.47 1.51 3.28
CA ALA A 70 9.61 1.78 4.42
C ALA A 70 8.13 1.47 4.12
N SER A 71 7.69 1.63 2.88
CA SER A 71 6.28 1.46 2.48
C SER A 71 5.97 0.13 1.78
N SER A 72 7.00 -0.63 1.36
CA SER A 72 6.88 -1.77 0.45
C SER A 72 6.09 -1.45 -0.82
N LEU A 73 6.33 -0.26 -1.39
CA LEU A 73 5.66 0.21 -2.62
C LEU A 73 6.70 0.59 -3.67
N GLY A 74 6.29 0.63 -4.93
CA GLY A 74 7.06 1.27 -5.98
C GLY A 74 6.87 2.77 -5.91
N LEU A 75 7.92 3.53 -6.17
CA LEU A 75 7.89 4.98 -6.17
C LEU A 75 8.50 5.52 -7.45
N SER A 76 7.93 6.59 -7.97
CA SER A 76 8.43 7.29 -9.15
C SER A 76 8.40 8.81 -8.95
N VAL A 77 9.37 9.48 -9.58
CA VAL A 77 9.41 10.95 -9.72
C VAL A 77 9.34 11.30 -11.18
N TYR A 78 8.57 12.33 -11.50
CA TYR A 78 8.39 12.85 -12.84
C TYR A 78 8.82 14.31 -12.92
N LEU A 79 9.44 14.68 -14.03
CA LEU A 79 9.63 16.06 -14.46
C LEU A 79 8.62 16.36 -15.56
N GLY A 80 7.68 17.26 -15.30
CA GLY A 80 6.44 17.34 -16.06
C GLY A 80 5.73 15.98 -16.06
N ASN A 81 5.47 15.44 -17.24
CA ASN A 81 4.89 14.11 -17.42
C ASN A 81 5.92 13.02 -17.76
N ARG A 82 7.22 13.28 -17.67
CA ARG A 82 8.26 12.31 -18.02
C ARG A 82 8.90 11.74 -16.76
N ARG A 83 8.94 10.42 -16.63
CA ARG A 83 9.53 9.75 -15.46
C ARG A 83 11.05 9.95 -15.47
N ILE A 84 11.60 10.47 -14.37
CA ILE A 84 13.04 10.76 -14.22
C ILE A 84 13.72 9.89 -13.17
N GLY A 85 12.95 9.23 -12.31
CA GLY A 85 13.45 8.32 -11.30
C GLY A 85 12.36 7.35 -10.88
N THR A 86 12.77 6.13 -10.55
CA THR A 86 11.88 5.12 -10.00
C THR A 86 12.67 4.14 -9.16
N TYR A 87 12.04 3.61 -8.12
CA TYR A 87 12.57 2.52 -7.34
C TYR A 87 11.42 1.65 -6.86
N THR A 88 11.63 0.34 -6.86
CA THR A 88 10.56 -0.62 -6.64
C THR A 88 11.01 -1.71 -5.70
N SER A 89 10.22 -1.93 -4.64
CA SER A 89 10.35 -3.11 -3.79
C SER A 89 9.84 -4.35 -4.52
N LEU A 90 10.38 -5.53 -4.22
CA LEU A 90 9.91 -6.80 -4.80
C LEU A 90 8.40 -6.99 -4.65
N ASP A 91 7.84 -6.59 -3.50
CA ASP A 91 6.41 -6.71 -3.21
C ASP A 91 5.52 -5.81 -4.08
N ALA A 92 6.07 -4.74 -4.66
CA ALA A 92 5.32 -3.76 -5.40
C ALA A 92 5.16 -4.11 -6.89
N GLY A 93 5.86 -5.14 -7.34
CA GLY A 93 5.89 -5.60 -8.72
C GLY A 93 7.11 -5.05 -9.49
N PRO A 94 7.04 -5.06 -10.83
CA PRO A 94 8.16 -4.65 -11.67
C PRO A 94 8.35 -3.12 -11.64
N ALA A 95 9.62 -2.69 -11.75
CA ALA A 95 9.96 -1.28 -11.90
C ALA A 95 9.58 -0.79 -13.30
N PRO A 96 8.80 0.30 -13.42
CA PRO A 96 8.39 0.80 -14.71
C PRO A 96 9.51 1.63 -15.33
N GLU A 97 9.51 1.79 -16.65
CA GLU A 97 10.66 2.35 -17.38
C GLU A 97 10.94 3.83 -17.07
N ILE A 98 12.21 4.20 -16.85
CA ILE A 98 12.62 5.61 -16.71
C ILE A 98 12.65 6.26 -18.10
N GLY A 99 12.11 7.47 -18.22
CA GLY A 99 11.93 8.17 -19.48
C GLY A 99 10.56 7.95 -20.13
N ALA A 100 9.78 6.97 -19.67
CA ALA A 100 8.40 6.79 -20.09
C ALA A 100 7.53 7.99 -19.67
N TYR A 101 6.48 8.23 -20.44
CA TYR A 101 5.48 9.23 -20.10
C TYR A 101 4.50 8.68 -19.06
N ALA A 102 4.01 9.59 -18.21
CA ALA A 102 2.93 9.32 -17.28
C ALA A 102 1.64 8.99 -18.02
N GLU A 103 0.84 8.10 -17.42
CA GLU A 103 -0.48 7.75 -17.93
C GLU A 103 -1.39 8.99 -18.04
N ALA A 104 -2.21 9.05 -19.08
CA ALA A 104 -2.99 10.24 -19.42
C ALA A 104 -3.89 10.72 -18.26
N ILE A 105 -4.43 9.78 -17.47
CA ILE A 105 -5.25 10.07 -16.30
C ILE A 105 -4.47 10.83 -15.21
N LEU A 106 -3.20 10.48 -15.01
CA LEU A 106 -2.32 11.17 -14.05
C LEU A 106 -1.92 12.53 -14.60
N VAL A 107 -1.63 12.65 -15.89
CA VAL A 107 -1.35 13.94 -16.52
C VAL A 107 -2.53 14.90 -16.35
N ASP A 108 -3.76 14.42 -16.56
CA ASP A 108 -4.96 15.25 -16.42
C ASP A 108 -5.24 15.64 -14.96
N HIS A 109 -5.27 14.68 -14.03
CA HIS A 109 -5.60 14.97 -12.63
C HIS A 109 -4.48 15.69 -11.89
N VAL A 110 -3.24 15.19 -12.02
CA VAL A 110 -2.13 15.63 -11.19
C VAL A 110 -1.47 16.88 -11.75
N LEU A 111 -1.20 16.91 -13.06
CA LEU A 111 -0.46 18.02 -13.66
C LEU A 111 -1.39 19.14 -14.14
N ARG A 112 -2.49 18.82 -14.84
CA ARG A 112 -3.41 19.84 -15.37
C ARG A 112 -4.37 20.39 -14.30
N LYS A 113 -5.10 19.51 -13.61
CA LYS A 113 -6.06 19.92 -12.55
C LYS A 113 -5.38 20.26 -11.23
N ARG A 114 -4.08 19.97 -11.07
CA ARG A 114 -3.29 20.24 -9.85
C ARG A 114 -3.84 19.51 -8.62
N GLN A 115 -4.41 18.33 -8.80
CA GLN A 115 -5.06 17.56 -7.76
C GLN A 115 -4.35 16.23 -7.51
N ALA A 116 -4.29 15.82 -6.25
CA ALA A 116 -3.82 14.48 -5.92
C ALA A 116 -4.75 13.43 -6.56
N PHE A 117 -4.16 12.37 -7.09
CA PHE A 117 -4.88 11.22 -7.63
C PHE A 117 -4.71 10.02 -6.69
N ARG A 118 -5.78 9.27 -6.49
CA ARG A 118 -5.77 8.00 -5.76
C ARG A 118 -6.76 7.06 -6.43
N GLY A 119 -6.29 5.96 -7.00
CA GLY A 119 -7.15 4.98 -7.66
C GLY A 119 -6.37 3.88 -8.36
N THR A 120 -7.10 2.97 -9.01
CA THR A 120 -6.51 1.92 -9.84
C THR A 120 -6.48 2.39 -11.29
N ILE A 121 -5.31 2.27 -11.93
CA ILE A 121 -5.09 2.63 -13.34
C ILE A 121 -4.28 1.55 -14.03
N GLU A 122 -4.31 1.53 -15.36
CA GLU A 122 -3.41 0.69 -16.13
C GLU A 122 -2.09 1.42 -16.35
N CYS A 123 -0.99 0.89 -15.80
CA CYS A 123 0.36 1.40 -15.98
C CYS A 123 1.13 0.44 -16.88
N GLN A 124 1.50 0.89 -18.07
CA GLN A 124 2.31 0.07 -19.01
C GLN A 124 1.73 -1.34 -19.25
N GLY A 125 0.40 -1.45 -19.39
CA GLY A 125 -0.29 -2.72 -19.63
C GLY A 125 -0.60 -3.56 -18.39
N ARG A 126 -0.36 -3.03 -17.18
CA ARG A 126 -0.65 -3.72 -15.91
C ARG A 126 -1.58 -2.88 -15.03
N ALA A 127 -2.55 -3.52 -14.40
CA ALA A 127 -3.36 -2.84 -13.39
C ALA A 127 -2.51 -2.51 -12.16
N CYS A 128 -2.48 -1.25 -11.76
CA CYS A 128 -1.75 -0.78 -10.59
C CYS A 128 -2.65 0.09 -9.72
N ILE A 129 -2.57 -0.12 -8.40
CA ILE A 129 -3.13 0.80 -7.41
C ILE A 129 -2.12 1.94 -7.28
N VAL A 130 -2.54 3.17 -7.57
CA VAL A 130 -1.66 4.33 -7.67
C VAL A 130 -2.16 5.47 -6.79
N ALA A 131 -1.24 6.09 -6.06
CA ALA A 131 -1.41 7.42 -5.49
C ALA A 131 -0.37 8.35 -6.10
N ALA A 132 -0.79 9.52 -6.58
CA ALA A 132 0.10 10.50 -7.16
C ALA A 132 -0.25 11.92 -6.71
N ARG A 133 0.76 12.78 -6.60
CA ARG A 133 0.62 14.17 -6.15
C ARG A 133 1.43 15.13 -7.01
N PRO A 134 0.92 16.36 -7.23
CA PRO A 134 1.69 17.37 -7.94
C PRO A 134 2.90 17.77 -7.12
N LEU A 135 4.05 17.91 -7.79
CA LEU A 135 5.25 18.47 -7.19
C LEU A 135 5.39 19.91 -7.66
N PHE A 136 5.44 20.86 -6.73
CA PHE A 136 5.55 22.28 -7.03
C PHE A 136 6.97 22.79 -6.85
N SER A 137 7.33 23.78 -7.66
CA SER A 137 8.52 24.58 -7.43
C SER A 137 8.38 25.36 -6.13
N THR A 138 9.48 25.54 -5.40
CA THR A 138 9.51 26.47 -4.27
C THR A 138 9.43 27.93 -4.74
N ASP A 139 9.76 28.19 -6.02
CA ASP A 139 9.64 29.51 -6.63
C ASP A 139 8.28 29.72 -7.24
N LYS A 140 7.46 30.52 -6.56
CA LYS A 140 6.15 30.96 -7.03
C LYS A 140 5.25 29.80 -7.51
N PRO A 141 4.87 28.89 -6.60
CA PRO A 141 4.09 27.69 -6.91
C PRO A 141 2.75 27.99 -7.61
N GLU A 142 2.16 29.15 -7.33
CA GLU A 142 0.88 29.56 -7.92
C GLU A 142 0.99 29.99 -9.39
N GLU A 143 2.15 30.52 -9.80
CA GLU A 143 2.37 31.15 -11.11
C GLU A 143 2.72 30.12 -12.20
N TYR A 144 3.54 29.10 -11.87
CA TYR A 144 4.08 28.15 -12.87
C TYR A 144 3.42 26.76 -12.88
N GLY A 145 2.54 26.46 -11.91
CA GLY A 145 1.91 25.14 -11.77
C GLY A 145 2.90 24.04 -11.34
N PRO A 146 2.47 22.76 -11.37
CA PRO A 146 3.32 21.64 -10.99
C PRO A 146 4.51 21.50 -11.95
N ILE A 147 5.73 21.45 -11.41
CA ILE A 147 6.94 21.16 -12.20
C ILE A 147 7.09 19.68 -12.52
N GLY A 148 6.30 18.84 -11.85
CA GLY A 148 6.31 17.40 -11.98
C GLY A 148 5.30 16.74 -11.06
N MET A 149 5.49 15.46 -10.80
CA MET A 149 4.65 14.71 -9.86
C MET A 149 5.45 13.61 -9.16
N LEU A 150 4.96 13.21 -8.00
CA LEU A 150 5.41 12.06 -7.24
C LEU A 150 4.35 10.98 -7.32
N GLU A 151 4.77 9.73 -7.43
CA GLU A 151 3.88 8.58 -7.60
C GLU A 151 4.32 7.45 -6.67
N ALA A 152 3.35 6.81 -6.03
CA ALA A 152 3.50 5.52 -5.38
C ALA A 152 2.54 4.53 -6.03
N TYR A 153 3.01 3.32 -6.28
CA TYR A 153 2.21 2.30 -6.94
C TYR A 153 2.43 0.89 -6.35
N GLN A 154 1.41 0.05 -6.56
CA GLN A 154 1.40 -1.37 -6.26
C GLN A 154 0.81 -2.10 -7.46
N ASP A 155 1.56 -3.03 -8.04
CA ASP A 155 1.04 -3.92 -9.08
C ASP A 155 -0.04 -4.84 -8.52
N VAL A 156 -1.19 -4.88 -9.18
CA VAL A 156 -2.35 -5.69 -8.78
C VAL A 156 -2.08 -7.17 -9.00
N GLY A 157 -1.36 -7.54 -10.06
CA GLY A 157 -1.00 -8.94 -10.34
C GLY A 157 -0.12 -9.52 -9.24
N THR A 158 0.99 -8.84 -8.92
CA THR A 158 1.88 -9.20 -7.82
C THR A 158 1.13 -9.25 -6.49
N LEU A 159 0.25 -8.27 -6.22
CA LEU A 159 -0.55 -8.27 -4.99
C LEU A 159 -1.48 -9.48 -4.90
N ARG A 160 -2.11 -9.86 -6.01
CA ARG A 160 -2.98 -11.05 -6.09
C ARG A 160 -2.19 -12.35 -5.92
N GLU A 161 -1.00 -12.43 -6.49
CA GLU A 161 -0.11 -13.60 -6.31
C GLU A 161 0.33 -13.75 -4.85
N MET A 162 0.68 -12.65 -4.18
CA MET A 162 1.01 -12.65 -2.74
C MET A 162 -0.19 -13.05 -1.86
N LEU A 163 -1.39 -12.60 -2.23
CA LEU A 163 -2.62 -13.02 -1.57
C LEU A 163 -2.86 -14.53 -1.75
N ALA A 164 -2.75 -15.03 -2.98
CA ALA A 164 -2.97 -16.43 -3.31
C ALA A 164 -1.95 -17.36 -2.63
N SER A 165 -0.68 -16.96 -2.54
CA SER A 165 0.35 -17.73 -1.84
C SER A 165 0.11 -17.77 -0.33
N SER A 166 -0.40 -16.69 0.27
CA SER A 166 -0.79 -16.66 1.69
C SER A 166 -1.94 -17.64 2.01
N TRP A 167 -2.82 -17.91 1.05
CA TRP A 167 -3.92 -18.87 1.21
C TRP A 167 -3.43 -20.32 1.27
N GLN A 168 -2.40 -20.68 0.51
CA GLN A 168 -1.84 -22.04 0.49
C GLN A 168 -1.18 -22.45 1.82
N HIS A 169 -0.68 -21.47 2.59
CA HIS A 169 -0.06 -21.73 3.89
C HIS A 169 -1.07 -21.87 5.04
N SER A 170 -2.36 -21.57 4.81
CA SER A 170 -3.40 -21.58 5.85
C SER A 170 -4.27 -22.84 5.86
N GLY A 171 -4.11 -23.75 4.90
CA GLY A 171 -4.92 -24.96 4.76
C GLY A 171 -4.10 -26.15 4.29
N ALA A 172 -3.55 -26.90 5.24
CA ALA A 172 -3.11 -28.27 5.00
C ALA A 172 -4.16 -29.24 5.56
N ASP A 173 -4.75 -30.00 4.64
CA ASP A 173 -5.25 -31.37 4.78
C ASP A 173 -6.40 -31.67 5.76
N ASP A 174 -7.64 -31.36 5.36
CA ASP A 174 -8.81 -32.17 5.77
C ASP A 174 -9.76 -32.42 4.58
N PRO A 175 -9.80 -33.65 4.02
CA PRO A 175 -10.69 -34.01 2.91
C PRO A 175 -12.19 -34.03 3.30
N VAL A 176 -12.53 -33.80 4.58
CA VAL A 176 -13.91 -33.72 5.11
C VAL A 176 -14.29 -32.30 5.53
N ALA A 177 -13.49 -31.29 5.16
CA ALA A 177 -13.79 -29.88 5.47
C ALA A 177 -15.14 -29.45 4.87
N ASN A 178 -16.15 -29.28 5.74
CA ASN A 178 -17.47 -28.82 5.34
C ASN A 178 -17.39 -27.32 4.94
N GLN A 179 -18.33 -26.84 4.12
CA GLN A 179 -18.25 -25.52 3.46
C GLN A 179 -17.94 -24.32 4.40
N ARG A 180 -18.44 -24.34 5.64
CA ARG A 180 -18.13 -23.30 6.65
C ARG A 180 -16.66 -23.25 7.06
N GLN A 181 -16.00 -24.40 7.13
CA GLN A 181 -14.58 -24.50 7.45
C GLN A 181 -13.72 -23.88 6.35
N MET A 182 -14.06 -24.16 5.08
CA MET A 182 -13.37 -23.54 3.92
C MET A 182 -13.51 -22.02 3.90
N HIS A 183 -14.70 -21.49 4.23
CA HIS A 183 -14.90 -20.04 4.32
C HIS A 183 -14.11 -19.43 5.49
N ALA A 184 -14.05 -20.09 6.65
CA ALA A 184 -13.29 -19.63 7.80
C ALA A 184 -11.78 -19.61 7.54
N ASP A 185 -11.24 -20.63 6.88
CA ASP A 185 -9.80 -20.71 6.56
C ASP A 185 -9.40 -19.64 5.53
N ARG A 186 -10.26 -19.37 4.53
CA ARG A 186 -10.08 -18.26 3.58
C ARG A 186 -10.13 -16.90 4.28
N LEU A 187 -11.07 -16.70 5.19
CA LEU A 187 -11.17 -15.49 5.99
C LEU A 187 -9.93 -15.29 6.87
N ALA A 188 -9.39 -16.37 7.47
CA ALA A 188 -8.17 -16.32 8.26
C ALA A 188 -6.94 -15.91 7.43
N ALA A 189 -6.82 -16.40 6.20
CA ALA A 189 -5.72 -16.02 5.30
C ALA A 189 -5.81 -14.53 4.90
N VAL A 190 -7.02 -14.02 4.68
CA VAL A 190 -7.27 -12.61 4.40
C VAL A 190 -6.92 -11.73 5.59
N VAL A 191 -7.39 -12.10 6.78
CA VAL A 191 -7.09 -11.40 8.04
C VAL A 191 -5.58 -11.30 8.22
N THR A 192 -4.86 -12.39 7.94
CA THR A 192 -3.39 -12.42 8.01
C THR A 192 -2.74 -11.46 7.03
N PHE A 193 -3.23 -11.41 5.78
CA PHE A 193 -2.71 -10.50 4.77
C PHE A 193 -3.00 -9.03 5.09
N VAL A 194 -4.23 -8.71 5.52
CA VAL A 194 -4.60 -7.34 5.92
C VAL A 194 -3.82 -6.91 7.15
N ASP A 195 -3.55 -7.80 8.12
CA ASP A 195 -2.65 -7.54 9.25
C ASP A 195 -1.25 -7.18 8.77
N ASP A 196 -0.72 -7.91 7.78
CA ASP A 196 0.61 -7.63 7.23
C ASP A 196 0.66 -6.26 6.53
N VAL A 197 -0.37 -5.90 5.74
CA VAL A 197 -0.46 -4.57 5.13
C VAL A 197 -0.56 -3.47 6.20
N ALA A 198 -1.35 -3.68 7.25
CA ALA A 198 -1.49 -2.75 8.37
C ALA A 198 -0.18 -2.58 9.15
N ARG A 199 0.56 -3.68 9.37
CA ARG A 199 1.87 -3.67 10.00
C ARG A 199 2.89 -2.88 9.17
N ARG A 200 2.90 -3.05 7.85
CA ARG A 200 3.74 -2.26 6.93
C ARG A 200 3.38 -0.77 7.00
N LEU A 201 2.09 -0.42 7.10
CA LEU A 201 1.65 0.96 7.32
C LEU A 201 2.14 1.53 8.67
N GLN A 202 2.09 0.72 9.73
CA GLN A 202 2.60 1.11 11.05
C GLN A 202 4.11 1.34 11.03
N LEU A 203 4.86 0.47 10.34
CA LEU A 203 6.30 0.63 10.17
C LEU A 203 6.63 1.88 9.35
N LEU A 204 5.88 2.17 8.29
CA LEU A 204 6.01 3.42 7.54
C LEU A 204 5.78 4.64 8.45
N ALA A 205 4.73 4.61 9.27
CA ALA A 205 4.41 5.68 10.22
C ALA A 205 5.53 5.87 11.27
N LEU A 206 6.06 4.77 11.81
CA LEU A 206 7.15 4.79 12.78
C LEU A 206 8.46 5.32 12.15
N ASN A 207 8.85 4.78 11.00
CA ASN A 207 10.03 5.23 10.25
C ASN A 207 9.89 6.70 9.86
N GLY A 208 8.69 7.11 9.48
CA GLY A 208 8.35 8.51 9.26
C GLY A 208 8.58 9.37 10.51
N ASN A 209 8.10 8.96 11.68
CA ASN A 209 8.35 9.71 12.92
C ASN A 209 9.85 9.87 13.22
N ILE A 210 10.66 8.83 12.97
CA ILE A 210 12.12 8.89 13.14
C ILE A 210 12.72 9.91 12.16
N ILE A 211 12.32 9.87 10.89
CA ILE A 211 12.73 10.82 9.85
C ILE A 211 12.33 12.26 10.25
N ALA A 212 11.11 12.45 10.75
CA ALA A 212 10.60 13.74 11.19
C ALA A 212 11.43 14.30 12.35
N ALA A 213 11.82 13.45 13.30
CA ALA A 213 12.69 13.83 14.40
C ALA A 213 14.10 14.21 13.91
N GLN A 214 14.65 13.45 12.95
CA GLN A 214 15.94 13.76 12.33
C GLN A 214 15.93 15.09 11.56
N ALA A 215 14.81 15.44 10.92
CA ALA A 215 14.65 16.69 10.17
C ALA A 215 14.44 17.93 11.08
N GLY A 216 14.34 17.76 12.40
CA GLY A 216 14.17 18.85 13.36
C GLY A 216 12.94 19.72 13.05
N ASP A 217 13.14 21.02 12.95
CA ASP A 217 12.09 22.01 12.70
C ASP A 217 11.35 21.80 11.37
N HIS A 218 12.03 21.24 10.36
CA HIS A 218 11.45 20.90 9.05
C HIS A 218 10.55 19.66 9.11
N GLY A 219 10.66 18.84 10.16
CA GLY A 219 9.85 17.64 10.38
C GLY A 219 8.54 17.86 11.14
N ARG A 220 8.22 19.10 11.58
CA ARG A 220 7.03 19.37 12.40
C ARG A 220 5.71 19.04 11.70
N ALA A 221 5.54 19.45 10.45
CA ALA A 221 4.36 19.11 9.64
C ALA A 221 4.29 17.59 9.38
N PHE A 222 5.44 16.95 9.24
CA PHE A 222 5.54 15.53 8.98
C PHE A 222 5.15 14.64 10.18
N ARG A 223 5.40 15.09 11.41
CA ARG A 223 4.92 14.40 12.63
C ARG A 223 3.41 14.27 12.70
N VAL A 224 2.67 15.25 12.18
CA VAL A 224 1.20 15.20 12.15
C VAL A 224 0.73 14.11 11.20
N VAL A 225 1.34 14.01 10.01
CA VAL A 225 1.08 12.95 9.04
C VAL A 225 1.40 11.58 9.64
N CYS A 226 2.58 11.38 10.24
CA CYS A 226 2.94 10.10 10.85
C CYS A 226 2.02 9.68 12.00
N ARG A 227 1.45 10.63 12.76
CA ARG A 227 0.46 10.32 13.79
C ARG A 227 -0.83 9.80 13.19
N GLU A 228 -1.33 10.43 12.12
CA GLU A 228 -2.54 9.98 11.43
C GLU A 228 -2.35 8.58 10.83
N LEU A 229 -1.18 8.32 10.24
CA LEU A 229 -0.83 6.98 9.73
C LEU A 229 -0.77 5.92 10.82
N GLY A 230 -0.24 6.27 12.00
CA GLY A 230 -0.24 5.38 13.16
C GLY A 230 -1.66 5.04 13.61
N SER A 231 -2.55 6.04 13.66
CA SER A 231 -3.97 5.85 13.96
C SER A 231 -4.67 4.93 12.94
N LEU A 232 -4.46 5.16 11.65
CA LEU A 232 -5.02 4.32 10.58
C LEU A 232 -4.51 2.87 10.64
N ALA A 233 -3.24 2.68 10.99
CA ALA A 233 -2.67 1.35 11.18
C ALA A 233 -3.28 0.63 12.39
N GLU A 234 -3.51 1.33 13.50
CA GLU A 234 -4.15 0.75 14.70
C GLU A 234 -5.63 0.40 14.44
N GLN A 235 -6.38 1.30 13.81
CA GLN A 235 -7.77 1.02 13.38
C GLN A 235 -7.86 -0.18 12.44
N SER A 236 -6.83 -0.37 11.60
CA SER A 236 -6.74 -1.53 10.71
C SER A 236 -6.55 -2.82 11.49
N LYS A 237 -5.70 -2.81 12.52
CA LYS A 237 -5.49 -3.97 13.40
C LYS A 237 -6.75 -4.33 14.17
N ASP A 238 -7.46 -3.35 14.70
CA ASP A 238 -8.72 -3.57 15.42
C ASP A 238 -9.77 -4.21 14.51
N ALA A 239 -9.92 -3.70 13.28
CA ALA A 239 -10.84 -4.27 12.30
C ALA A 239 -10.47 -5.72 11.92
N VAL A 240 -9.18 -6.01 11.78
CA VAL A 240 -8.67 -7.36 11.51
C VAL A 240 -8.94 -8.30 12.68
N ALA A 241 -8.75 -7.84 13.92
CA ALA A 241 -9.02 -8.62 15.12
C ALA A 241 -10.52 -8.95 15.26
N GLU A 242 -11.40 -8.00 14.93
CA GLU A 242 -12.84 -8.22 14.91
C GLU A 242 -13.24 -9.28 13.87
N VAL A 243 -12.70 -9.18 12.65
CA VAL A 243 -12.96 -10.16 11.58
C VAL A 243 -12.43 -11.54 11.97
N ARG A 244 -11.26 -11.63 12.63
CA ARG A 244 -10.73 -12.90 13.13
C ARG A 244 -11.68 -13.55 14.12
N ARG A 245 -12.23 -12.78 15.07
CA ARG A 245 -13.18 -13.28 16.07
C ARG A 245 -14.45 -13.83 15.41
N ILE A 246 -14.97 -13.12 14.42
CA ILE A 246 -16.13 -13.57 13.63
C ILE A 246 -15.80 -14.88 12.88
N GLY A 247 -14.59 -15.00 12.33
CA GLY A 247 -14.12 -16.23 11.67
C GLY A 247 -14.00 -17.43 12.61
N GLU A 248 -13.55 -17.20 13.84
CA GLU A 248 -13.50 -18.22 14.89
C GLU A 248 -14.89 -18.69 15.32
N ASP A 249 -15.85 -17.78 15.44
CA ASP A 249 -17.26 -18.11 15.75
C ASP A 249 -17.95 -18.91 14.63
N LEU A 250 -17.51 -18.71 13.37
CA LEU A 250 -18.02 -19.45 12.21
C LEU A 250 -17.45 -20.87 12.11
N ARG A 251 -16.33 -21.18 12.78
CA ARG A 251 -15.80 -22.55 12.82
C ARG A 251 -16.75 -23.43 13.63
N PRO A 252 -17.15 -24.61 13.09
CA PRO A 252 -17.91 -25.57 13.89
C PRO A 252 -17.11 -25.93 15.14
N ARG A 253 -17.74 -25.80 16.32
CA ARG A 253 -17.18 -26.38 17.54
C ARG A 253 -17.00 -27.87 17.29
N ALA A 254 -15.76 -28.37 17.38
CA ALA A 254 -15.50 -29.79 17.32
C ALA A 254 -16.40 -30.49 18.34
N PRO A 255 -17.07 -31.61 18.00
CA PRO A 255 -17.87 -32.33 18.96
C PRO A 255 -16.95 -32.68 20.12
N GLU A 256 -17.32 -32.18 21.30
CA GLU A 256 -16.74 -32.56 22.58
C GLU A 256 -16.72 -34.09 22.59
N ARG A 257 -15.52 -34.69 22.55
CA ARG A 257 -15.39 -36.15 22.59
C ARG A 257 -16.07 -36.60 23.86
N ALA A 258 -17.29 -37.12 23.74
CA ALA A 258 -17.88 -37.97 24.73
C ALA A 258 -16.91 -39.14 24.89
N ILE A 259 -16.08 -39.06 25.92
CA ILE A 259 -15.32 -40.20 26.41
C ILE A 259 -16.37 -41.24 26.79
N ASP A 260 -16.50 -42.27 25.94
CA ASP A 260 -17.36 -43.40 26.20
C ASP A 260 -17.04 -43.97 27.58
N ALA A 261 -18.03 -43.93 28.47
CA ALA A 261 -18.08 -44.80 29.62
C ALA A 261 -18.33 -46.23 29.11
N VAL A 262 -17.25 -46.94 28.78
CA VAL A 262 -17.25 -48.39 28.66
C VAL A 262 -16.86 -48.95 30.02
N GLU A 263 -17.84 -49.32 30.83
CA GLU A 263 -17.61 -50.29 31.91
C GLU A 263 -17.62 -51.71 31.32
N PRO A 264 -16.65 -52.57 31.70
CA PRO A 264 -16.48 -53.89 31.11
C PRO A 264 -17.46 -54.93 31.69
N GLU A 265 -17.99 -55.79 30.82
CA GLU A 265 -18.64 -57.05 31.22
C GLU A 265 -17.62 -57.99 31.88
N ALA A 266 -17.91 -58.42 33.12
CA ALA A 266 -17.57 -59.74 33.67
C ALA A 266 -18.36 -60.02 34.96
#